data_AF-E4YNC6-F1
#
_entry.id   AF-E4YNC6-F1
#
_cell.length_a   1.000
_cell.length_b   1.000
_cell.length_c   1.000
_cell.angle_alpha   90.00
_cell.angle_beta   90.00
_cell.angle_gamma   90.00
#
_symmetry.space_group_name_H-M   'P 1'
#
loop_
_entity.id
_entity.type
_entity.pdbx_description
1 polymer ?
#
loop_
_entity_poly.entity_id
_entity_poly.type
_entity_poly.pdbx_seq_one_letter_code
_entity_poly.pdbx_strand_id
1 'polypeptide(L)'
;TFRSKCCSIANDPIGKLAMHKMVLVSNRIFLFGGLNDENVVSDELWELSPTNEHLTQFTARKCVFETKPTPRLAFNFHVLNLPIAPKSSNSIEAPPPPSGAPNIQPIDDWKVTIDGENIKAETSETKIDISDYSHIPVLFIHGGCDAEGEFFNDLYVAAIPPAQN
;
A
#
# COMPACT_ATOMS: atom_id res chain seq x y z
N THR A 1 -21.38 -20.12 11.22
CA THR A 1 -21.71 -18.80 10.62
C THR A 1 -20.48 -17.92 10.71
N PHE A 2 -19.86 -17.58 9.58
CA PHE A 2 -18.81 -16.55 9.54
C PHE A 2 -19.47 -15.21 9.86
N ARG A 3 -19.29 -14.68 11.08
CA ARG A 3 -19.72 -13.31 11.40
C ARG A 3 -18.54 -12.39 11.11
N SER A 4 -18.51 -11.79 9.92
CA SER A 4 -17.66 -10.62 9.70
C SER A 4 -18.07 -9.54 10.69
N LYS A 5 -17.10 -8.85 11.29
CA LYS A 5 -17.39 -7.60 12.01
C LYS A 5 -17.88 -6.58 10.98
N CYS A 6 -18.91 -5.85 11.34
CA CYS A 6 -19.42 -4.74 10.55
C CYS A 6 -18.90 -3.42 11.13
N CYS A 7 -18.70 -2.45 10.25
CA CYS A 7 -18.39 -1.07 10.62
C CYS A 7 -19.48 -0.16 10.05
N SER A 8 -19.77 0.95 10.72
CA SER A 8 -20.63 2.01 10.20
C SER A 8 -19.93 3.33 10.45
N ILE A 9 -19.75 4.13 9.39
CA ILE A 9 -19.21 5.48 9.50
C ILE A 9 -20.40 6.44 9.61
N ALA A 10 -20.42 7.27 10.64
CA ALA A 10 -21.49 8.24 10.83
C ALA A 10 -21.59 9.18 9.61
N ASN A 11 -22.82 9.41 9.14
CA ASN A 11 -23.13 10.25 7.97
C ASN A 11 -22.66 9.70 6.60
N ASP A 12 -22.15 8.47 6.53
CA ASP A 12 -21.92 7.80 5.24
C ASP A 12 -23.25 7.22 4.72
N PRO A 13 -23.74 7.61 3.52
CA PRO A 13 -25.04 7.16 3.02
C PRO A 13 -25.13 5.66 2.78
N ILE A 14 -24.00 4.96 2.62
CA ILE A 14 -23.98 3.50 2.37
C ILE A 14 -24.31 2.68 3.63
N GLY A 15 -24.20 3.28 4.81
CA GLY A 15 -24.55 2.66 6.08
C GLY A 15 -23.53 1.63 6.59
N LYS A 16 -24.03 0.46 6.97
CA LYS A 16 -23.27 -0.58 7.68
C LYS A 16 -22.58 -1.50 6.66
N LEU A 17 -21.27 -1.64 6.78
CA LEU A 17 -20.43 -2.43 5.87
C LEU A 17 -19.81 -3.64 6.58
N ALA A 18 -20.05 -4.84 6.05
CA ALA A 18 -19.32 -6.06 6.38
C ALA A 18 -18.19 -6.31 5.37
N MET A 19 -17.31 -7.28 5.62
CA MET A 19 -16.30 -7.76 4.67
C MET A 19 -15.30 -6.71 4.15
N HIS A 20 -15.21 -5.56 4.83
CA HIS A 20 -14.20 -4.53 4.59
C HIS A 20 -12.81 -5.03 5.03
N LYS A 21 -11.76 -4.40 4.51
CA LYS A 21 -10.38 -4.63 4.97
C LYS A 21 -9.86 -3.40 5.69
N MET A 22 -9.00 -3.63 6.67
CA MET A 22 -8.37 -2.56 7.44
C MET A 22 -6.86 -2.78 7.53
N VAL A 23 -6.10 -1.69 7.53
CA VAL A 23 -4.67 -1.70 7.83
C VAL A 23 -4.33 -0.53 8.75
N LEU A 24 -3.46 -0.77 9.73
CA LEU A 24 -2.91 0.26 10.60
C LEU A 24 -1.54 0.68 10.04
N VAL A 25 -1.37 1.97 9.78
CA VAL A 25 -0.10 2.54 9.33
C VAL A 25 0.24 3.72 10.23
N SER A 26 1.36 3.61 10.94
CA SER A 26 1.75 4.55 11.98
C SER A 26 0.67 4.68 13.07
N ASN A 27 -0.14 5.74 13.04
CA ASN A 27 -1.25 5.96 13.98
C ASN A 27 -2.58 6.25 13.26
N ARG A 28 -2.69 5.79 12.01
CA ARG A 28 -3.88 5.96 11.16
C ARG A 28 -4.37 4.59 10.73
N ILE A 29 -5.67 4.37 10.81
CA ILE A 29 -6.31 3.15 10.33
C ILE A 29 -6.94 3.48 8.99
N PHE A 30 -6.64 2.69 7.97
CA PHE A 30 -7.29 2.77 6.68
C PHE A 30 -8.30 1.66 6.56
N LEU A 31 -9.55 1.99 6.25
CA LEU A 31 -10.64 1.06 6.01
C LEU A 31 -11.07 1.19 4.55
N PHE A 32 -11.08 0.08 3.83
CA PHE A 32 -11.48 0.06 2.42
C PHE A 32 -12.57 -0.96 2.15
N GLY A 33 -13.54 -0.53 1.34
CA GLY A 33 -14.56 -1.36 0.74
C GLY A 33 -15.57 -1.95 1.73
N GLY A 34 -16.14 -3.09 1.35
CA GLY A 34 -17.15 -3.81 2.12
C GLY A 34 -18.50 -3.88 1.41
N LEU A 35 -19.40 -4.68 1.98
CA LEU A 35 -20.74 -4.96 1.47
C LEU A 35 -21.77 -4.50 2.50
N ASN A 36 -22.80 -3.77 2.05
CA ASN A 36 -23.94 -3.43 2.91
C ASN A 36 -25.07 -4.48 2.80
N ASP A 37 -26.12 -4.30 3.60
CA ASP A 37 -27.24 -5.24 3.65
C ASP A 37 -28.09 -5.23 2.36
N GLU A 38 -27.95 -4.20 1.51
CA GLU A 38 -28.55 -4.07 0.19
C GLU A 38 -27.69 -4.64 -0.96
N ASN A 39 -26.62 -5.38 -0.65
CA ASN A 39 -25.63 -5.90 -1.60
C ASN A 39 -24.86 -4.85 -2.42
N VAL A 40 -24.81 -3.60 -1.94
CA VAL A 40 -23.97 -2.55 -2.53
C VAL A 40 -22.54 -2.71 -2.02
N VAL A 41 -21.60 -2.86 -2.95
CA VAL A 41 -20.17 -2.93 -2.67
C VAL A 41 -19.58 -1.52 -2.63
N SER A 42 -18.88 -1.19 -1.54
CA SER A 42 -18.17 0.08 -1.42
C SER A 42 -16.82 0.05 -2.12
N ASP A 43 -16.44 1.16 -2.75
CA ASP A 43 -15.09 1.46 -3.25
C ASP A 43 -14.45 2.62 -2.47
N GLU A 44 -15.01 2.98 -1.32
CA GLU A 44 -14.56 4.10 -0.52
C GLU A 44 -13.38 3.71 0.37
N LEU A 45 -12.40 4.62 0.47
CA LEU A 45 -11.34 4.57 1.46
C LEU A 45 -11.62 5.57 2.56
N TRP A 46 -11.65 5.07 3.80
CA TRP A 46 -11.76 5.88 5.00
C TRP A 46 -10.46 5.84 5.77
N GLU A 47 -9.99 7.02 6.16
CA GLU A 47 -8.93 7.18 7.14
C GLU A 47 -9.55 7.46 8.51
N LEU A 48 -9.25 6.60 9.48
CA LEU A 48 -9.68 6.73 10.85
C LEU A 48 -8.50 7.17 11.72
N SER A 49 -8.69 8.26 12.46
CA SER A 49 -7.70 8.80 13.40
C SER A 49 -8.24 8.68 14.82
N PRO A 50 -7.51 8.07 15.77
CA PRO A 50 -7.95 7.98 17.14
C PRO A 50 -8.03 9.37 17.77
N THR A 51 -9.10 9.65 18.50
CA THR A 51 -9.27 10.91 19.25
C THR A 51 -8.90 10.79 20.71
N ASN A 52 -8.58 9.58 21.16
CA ASN A 52 -8.12 9.30 22.52
C ASN A 52 -7.08 8.19 22.54
N GLU A 53 -6.30 8.14 23.62
CA GLU A 53 -5.21 7.17 23.80
C GLU A 53 -5.71 5.73 23.99
N HIS A 54 -6.98 5.57 24.38
CA HIS A 54 -7.59 4.26 24.60
C HIS A 54 -8.17 3.62 23.33
N LEU A 55 -8.05 4.27 22.17
CA LEU A 55 -8.54 3.78 20.87
C LEU A 55 -10.03 3.40 20.88
N THR A 56 -10.84 4.12 21.65
CA THR A 56 -12.29 3.87 21.74
C THR A 56 -13.12 4.83 20.89
N GLN A 57 -12.50 5.91 20.41
CA GLN A 57 -13.15 6.93 19.59
C GLN A 57 -12.24 7.31 18.42
N PHE A 58 -12.86 7.52 17.26
CA PHE A 58 -12.17 7.83 16.02
C PHE A 58 -12.91 8.94 15.27
N THR A 59 -12.15 9.84 14.64
CA THR A 59 -12.66 10.63 13.52
C THR A 59 -12.48 9.84 12.24
N ALA A 60 -13.39 10.03 11.28
CA ALA A 60 -13.31 9.39 9.97
C ALA A 60 -13.23 10.47 8.88
N ARG A 61 -12.29 10.30 7.96
CA ARG A 61 -12.11 11.15 6.78
C ARG A 61 -12.20 10.28 5.53
N LYS A 62 -13.06 10.65 4.58
CA LYS A 62 -13.09 10.01 3.26
C LYS A 62 -11.85 10.45 2.48
N CYS A 63 -11.05 9.48 2.03
CA CYS A 63 -9.92 9.73 1.14
C CYS A 63 -10.45 9.84 -0.29
N VAL A 64 -10.05 10.89 -1.01
CA VAL A 64 -10.44 11.11 -2.39
C VAL A 64 -9.35 10.59 -3.31
N PHE A 65 -9.65 9.58 -4.11
CA PHE A 65 -8.75 9.11 -5.15
C PHE A 65 -8.91 9.91 -6.44
N GLU A 66 -7.82 10.04 -7.20
CA GLU A 66 -7.88 10.54 -8.58
C GLU A 66 -8.66 9.58 -9.47
N THR A 67 -8.40 8.27 -9.33
CA THR A 67 -9.14 7.19 -9.97
C THR A 67 -9.60 6.21 -8.91
N LYS A 68 -10.89 5.86 -8.85
CA LYS A 68 -11.37 4.90 -7.86
C LYS A 68 -11.04 3.46 -8.29
N PRO A 69 -10.69 2.57 -7.35
CA PRO A 69 -10.66 1.14 -7.64
C PRO A 69 -12.07 0.63 -7.93
N THR A 70 -12.20 -0.40 -8.77
CA THR A 70 -13.47 -1.11 -8.94
C THR A 70 -13.97 -1.63 -7.58
N PRO A 71 -15.25 -1.39 -7.20
CA PRO A 71 -15.85 -1.98 -6.01
C PRO A 71 -15.64 -3.50 -5.99
N ARG A 72 -15.14 -4.04 -4.87
CA ARG A 72 -14.76 -5.45 -4.81
C ARG A 72 -14.84 -6.05 -3.40
N LEU A 73 -15.06 -7.37 -3.36
CA LEU A 73 -15.04 -8.23 -2.19
C LEU A 73 -13.86 -9.20 -2.28
N ALA A 74 -13.56 -9.91 -1.18
CA ALA A 74 -12.53 -10.96 -1.13
C ALA A 74 -11.13 -10.56 -1.66
N PHE A 75 -10.82 -9.27 -1.68
CA PHE A 75 -9.56 -8.70 -2.15
C PHE A 75 -8.49 -8.72 -1.05
N ASN A 76 -7.23 -8.49 -1.45
CA ASN A 76 -6.14 -8.16 -0.54
C ASN A 76 -5.86 -6.66 -0.54
N PHE A 77 -5.41 -6.15 0.59
CA PHE A 77 -5.23 -4.72 0.84
C PHE A 77 -4.00 -4.48 1.69
N HIS A 78 -3.06 -3.71 1.13
CA HIS A 78 -1.78 -3.42 1.75
C HIS A 78 -1.47 -1.94 1.61
N VAL A 79 -0.78 -1.37 2.59
CA VAL A 79 -0.19 -0.04 2.49
C VAL A 79 1.27 -0.14 2.86
N LEU A 80 2.14 0.35 1.97
CA LEU A 80 3.59 0.37 2.15
C LEU A 80 4.05 1.82 2.17
N ASN A 81 4.93 2.16 3.11
CA ASN A 81 5.64 3.43 3.09
C ASN A 81 6.82 3.29 2.13
N LEU A 82 6.63 3.75 0.88
CA LEU A 82 7.67 3.65 -0.13
C LEU A 82 8.65 4.84 -0.01
N PRO A 83 9.96 4.57 -0.03
CA PRO A 83 10.96 5.63 -0.02
C PRO A 83 10.92 6.39 -1.35
N ILE A 84 10.99 7.72 -1.28
CA ILE A 84 11.13 8.60 -2.44
C ILE A 84 12.57 9.10 -2.47
N ALA A 85 13.25 8.82 -3.58
CA ALA A 85 14.58 9.32 -3.83
C ALA A 85 14.62 10.86 -3.74
N PRO A 86 15.54 11.43 -2.95
CA PRO A 86 15.68 12.88 -2.89
C PRO A 86 16.20 13.43 -4.22
N LYS A 87 15.90 14.70 -4.50
CA LYS A 87 16.36 15.39 -5.73
C LYS A 87 17.89 15.50 -5.81
N SER A 88 18.59 15.42 -4.68
CA SER A 88 20.04 15.38 -4.59
C SER A 88 20.44 14.12 -3.84
N SER A 89 21.28 13.28 -4.45
CA SER A 89 21.81 12.08 -3.80
C SER A 89 23.12 12.39 -3.08
N ASN A 90 23.24 11.88 -1.86
CA ASN A 90 24.48 11.81 -1.11
C ASN A 90 24.93 10.35 -1.11
N SER A 91 26.15 10.12 -1.58
CA SER A 91 26.74 8.78 -1.58
C SER A 91 28.13 8.81 -0.99
N ILE A 92 28.50 7.70 -0.36
CA ILE A 92 29.87 7.45 0.10
C ILE A 92 30.45 6.26 -0.66
N GLU A 93 31.76 6.27 -0.83
CA GLU A 93 32.47 5.11 -1.38
C GLU A 93 32.39 3.96 -0.38
N ALA A 94 31.96 2.79 -0.86
CA ALA A 94 31.86 1.59 -0.03
C ALA A 94 33.26 1.24 0.49
N PRO A 95 33.40 0.93 1.80
CA PRO A 95 34.67 0.47 2.33
C PRO A 95 35.13 -0.79 1.57
N PRO A 96 36.45 -0.93 1.31
CA PRO A 96 36.95 -2.12 0.64
C PRO A 96 36.56 -3.37 1.44
N PRO A 97 36.17 -4.47 0.76
CA PRO A 97 35.79 -5.69 1.44
C PRO A 97 36.95 -6.18 2.33
N PRO A 98 36.67 -6.66 3.55
CA PRO A 98 37.72 -7.16 4.44
C PRO A 98 38.49 -8.31 3.78
N SER A 99 39.83 -8.21 3.80
CA SER A 99 40.73 -9.22 3.22
C SER A 99 40.48 -10.59 3.85
N GLY A 100 40.11 -11.58 3.02
CA GLY A 100 39.89 -12.95 3.44
C GLY A 100 38.48 -13.27 3.96
N ALA A 101 37.54 -12.33 3.96
CA ALA A 101 36.13 -12.63 4.23
C ALA A 101 35.53 -13.43 3.04
N PRO A 102 34.64 -14.41 3.31
CA PRO A 102 33.89 -15.07 2.24
C PRO A 102 33.07 -14.01 1.50
N ASN A 103 33.48 -13.73 0.27
CA ASN A 103 32.80 -12.78 -0.59
C ASN A 103 31.58 -13.48 -1.21
N ILE A 104 30.38 -13.21 -0.69
CA ILE A 104 29.15 -13.57 -1.37
C ILE A 104 29.02 -12.62 -2.55
N GLN A 105 29.50 -13.06 -3.71
CA GLN A 105 29.21 -12.37 -4.95
C GLN A 105 27.70 -12.38 -5.14
N PRO A 106 27.08 -11.23 -5.49
CA PRO A 106 25.72 -11.24 -5.98
C PRO A 106 25.64 -12.27 -7.11
N ILE A 107 24.76 -13.26 -6.97
CA ILE A 107 24.36 -14.06 -8.12
C ILE A 107 23.44 -13.12 -8.91
N ASP A 108 24.03 -12.29 -9.77
CA ASP A 108 23.34 -11.40 -10.70
C ASP A 108 22.64 -12.22 -11.81
N ASP A 109 21.70 -13.07 -11.41
CA ASP A 109 20.81 -13.79 -12.32
C ASP A 109 19.52 -13.00 -12.59
N TRP A 110 19.36 -11.82 -11.99
CA TRP A 110 18.26 -10.91 -12.30
C TRP A 110 18.53 -10.23 -13.64
N LYS A 111 18.02 -10.83 -14.72
CA LYS A 111 18.08 -10.24 -16.05
C LYS A 111 16.95 -9.24 -16.18
N VAL A 112 17.28 -7.96 -16.36
CA VAL A 112 16.29 -6.97 -16.79
C VAL A 112 16.07 -7.19 -18.28
N THR A 113 14.87 -7.63 -18.65
CA THR A 113 14.43 -7.61 -20.04
C THR A 113 13.91 -6.22 -20.37
N ILE A 114 14.63 -5.49 -21.20
CA ILE A 114 14.12 -4.33 -21.93
C ILE A 114 13.93 -4.81 -23.37
N ASP A 115 12.71 -4.69 -23.90
CA ASP A 115 12.36 -5.09 -25.28
C ASP A 115 12.68 -6.55 -25.66
N GLY A 116 12.67 -7.45 -24.68
CA GLY A 116 12.91 -8.88 -24.89
C GLY A 116 14.38 -9.30 -24.93
N GLU A 117 15.30 -8.35 -24.76
CA GLU A 117 16.73 -8.64 -24.62
C GLU A 117 17.18 -8.54 -23.17
N ASN A 118 17.90 -9.57 -22.71
CA ASN A 118 18.50 -9.60 -21.38
C ASN A 118 19.75 -8.71 -21.40
N ILE A 119 19.68 -7.54 -20.77
CA ILE A 119 20.83 -6.66 -20.62
C ILE A 119 21.53 -7.02 -19.30
N LYS A 120 22.86 -7.20 -19.33
CA LYS A 120 23.65 -7.29 -18.09
C LYS A 120 23.55 -5.95 -17.39
N ALA A 121 23.09 -5.94 -16.14
CA ALA A 121 23.23 -4.77 -15.29
C ALA A 121 24.72 -4.38 -15.25
N GLU A 122 25.05 -3.14 -15.61
CA GLU A 122 26.43 -2.66 -15.47
C GLU A 122 26.83 -2.79 -14.00
N THR A 123 28.01 -3.36 -13.81
CA THR A 123 28.55 -3.78 -12.52
C THR A 123 28.42 -2.69 -11.46
N SER A 124 27.67 -3.02 -10.40
CA SER A 124 27.63 -2.46 -9.06
C SER A 124 28.34 -1.11 -8.88
N GLU A 125 27.56 -0.03 -8.79
CA GLU A 125 28.06 1.19 -8.16
C GLU A 125 28.57 0.84 -6.77
N THR A 126 29.86 1.06 -6.50
CA THR A 126 30.47 0.92 -5.16
C THR A 126 30.04 2.06 -4.23
N LYS A 127 28.98 2.77 -4.56
CA LYS A 127 28.49 3.92 -3.83
C LYS A 127 27.32 3.49 -2.96
N ILE A 128 27.45 3.70 -1.66
CA ILE A 128 26.36 3.50 -0.70
C ILE A 128 25.58 4.80 -0.67
N ASP A 129 24.31 4.77 -1.06
CA ASP A 129 23.40 5.89 -0.89
C ASP A 129 23.08 6.07 0.60
N ILE A 130 23.37 7.26 1.11
CA ILE A 130 23.13 7.67 2.50
C ILE A 130 22.20 8.87 2.58
N SER A 131 21.42 9.11 1.52
CA SER A 131 20.52 10.25 1.45
C SER A 131 19.35 10.10 2.42
N ASP A 132 18.81 11.22 2.89
CA ASP A 132 17.59 11.20 3.70
C ASP A 132 16.36 10.99 2.80
N TYR A 133 15.80 9.79 2.87
CA TYR A 133 14.61 9.41 2.11
C TYR A 133 13.33 9.91 2.81
N SER A 134 12.55 10.72 2.09
CA SER A 134 11.14 10.91 2.45
C SER A 134 10.34 9.66 2.09
N HIS A 135 9.20 9.44 2.74
CA HIS A 135 8.36 8.27 2.51
C HIS A 135 6.94 8.70 2.18
N ILE A 136 6.29 7.99 1.24
CA ILE A 136 4.87 8.14 0.96
C ILE A 136 4.12 6.84 1.23
N PRO A 137 2.93 6.90 1.86
CA PRO A 137 2.05 5.75 1.95
C PRO A 137 1.45 5.45 0.57
N VAL A 138 1.75 4.27 0.04
CA VAL A 138 1.18 3.75 -1.21
C VAL A 138 0.32 2.54 -0.90
N LEU A 139 -0.92 2.58 -1.35
CA LEU A 139 -1.87 1.49 -1.19
C LEU A 139 -1.83 0.56 -2.40
N PHE A 140 -2.04 -0.73 -2.13
CA PHE A 140 -2.14 -1.79 -3.11
C PHE A 140 -3.42 -2.57 -2.83
N ILE A 141 -4.26 -2.72 -3.86
CA ILE A 141 -5.43 -3.59 -3.84
C ILE A 141 -5.29 -4.56 -5.01
N HIS A 142 -5.37 -5.86 -4.73
CA HIS A 142 -5.27 -6.88 -5.77
C HIS A 142 -6.20 -8.07 -5.50
N GLY A 143 -6.58 -8.72 -6.60
CA GLY A 143 -7.55 -9.82 -6.58
C GLY A 143 -8.95 -9.36 -6.16
N GLY A 144 -9.69 -10.31 -5.62
CA GLY A 144 -11.09 -10.14 -5.22
C GLY A 144 -12.07 -10.44 -6.35
N CYS A 145 -13.34 -10.15 -6.10
CA CYS A 145 -14.43 -10.33 -7.05
C CYS A 145 -15.50 -9.23 -6.87
N ASP A 146 -16.39 -9.08 -7.84
CA ASP A 146 -17.60 -8.25 -7.69
C ASP A 146 -18.69 -8.97 -6.86
N ALA A 147 -19.90 -8.40 -6.82
CA ALA A 147 -21.03 -8.97 -6.11
C ALA A 147 -21.63 -10.19 -6.83
N GLU A 148 -21.41 -10.29 -8.14
CA GLU A 148 -21.85 -11.35 -9.04
C GLU A 148 -20.89 -12.56 -9.02
N GLY A 149 -19.65 -12.37 -8.55
CA GLY A 149 -18.62 -13.40 -8.39
C GLY A 149 -17.57 -13.42 -9.48
N GLU A 150 -17.53 -12.43 -10.38
CA GLU A 150 -16.48 -12.30 -11.40
C GLU A 150 -15.16 -11.86 -10.73
N PHE A 151 -14.09 -12.60 -11.02
CA PHE A 151 -12.79 -12.38 -10.39
C PHE A 151 -12.01 -11.24 -11.06
N PHE A 152 -11.37 -10.41 -10.25
CA PHE A 152 -10.45 -9.39 -10.73
C PHE A 152 -9.02 -9.94 -10.82
N ASN A 153 -8.41 -9.82 -12.00
CA ASN A 153 -7.01 -10.14 -12.26
C ASN A 153 -6.18 -8.87 -12.53
N ASP A 154 -6.35 -7.88 -11.65
CA ASP A 154 -5.70 -6.57 -11.73
C ASP A 154 -4.94 -6.24 -10.43
N LEU A 155 -4.16 -5.15 -10.51
CA LEU A 155 -3.52 -4.51 -9.38
C LEU A 155 -3.86 -3.02 -9.43
N TYR A 156 -4.55 -2.54 -8.41
CA TYR A 156 -4.77 -1.11 -8.20
C TYR A 156 -3.70 -0.56 -7.25
N VAL A 157 -3.05 0.52 -7.67
CA VAL A 157 -1.99 1.20 -6.90
C VAL A 157 -2.31 2.69 -6.84
N ALA A 158 -2.27 3.27 -5.64
CA ALA A 158 -2.44 4.70 -5.47
C ALA A 158 -1.66 5.22 -4.26
N ALA A 159 -1.08 6.43 -4.38
CA ALA A 159 -0.60 7.16 -3.22
C ALA A 159 -1.80 7.62 -2.38
N ILE A 160 -1.72 7.48 -1.05
CA ILE A 160 -2.77 7.98 -0.17
C ILE A 160 -2.62 9.50 -0.04
N PRO A 161 -3.64 10.30 -0.39
CA PRO A 161 -3.55 11.75 -0.28
C PRO A 161 -3.32 12.18 1.18
N PRO A 162 -2.43 13.15 1.44
CA PRO A 162 -2.27 13.70 2.77
C PRO A 162 -3.59 14.30 3.28
N ALA A 163 -3.74 14.41 4.59
CA ALA A 163 -4.82 15.20 5.16
C ALA A 163 -4.65 16.67 4.69
N GLN A 164 -5.68 17.26 4.10
CA GLN A 164 -5.71 18.70 3.86
C GLN A 164 -5.89 19.38 5.23
N ASN A 165 -4.96 20.28 5.57
CA ASN A 165 -5.05 21.12 6.77
C ASN A 165 -6.10 22.21 6.60
#